data_AF-A0A7S2G1S0-F1
#
_entry.id   AF-A0A7S2G1S0-F1
#
_cell.length_a   1.000
_cell.length_b   1.000
_cell.length_c   1.000
_cell.angle_alpha   90.00
_cell.angle_beta   90.00
_cell.angle_gamma   90.00
#
_symmetry.space_group_name_H-M   'P 1'
#
loop_
_entity.id
_entity.type
_entity.pdbx_description
1 polymer ?
#
loop_
_entity_poly.entity_id
_entity_poly.type
_entity_poly.pdbx_seq_one_letter_code
_entity_poly.pdbx_strand_id
1 'polypeptide(L)'
;EVGPPEVRENDIPEKNPYYVPPEQREQMDWRALKEALKGRDHHNREQLPLSEWNGVKPWIQEVTVLPTRTAEENREELERLTRSEDLLIQQEALEAVSGPAELGDDLGLDASGSEEAPQPWAHAATGQKDEAEGQEEDEVAETKYWDQEIRRKVEQERESAKGWQDTERTRLRKMLDESRMFFLEKGRQRQEADAQRTRQKWMEVATADVEKLQKLALKKEEDRNMKRENIRLEMEEKERQKREEKLQQKEDNARKNTQRMRRMQDDEERSVRAKSVA
;
A
#
# COMPACT_ATOMS: atom_id res chain seq x y z
N GLU A 1 -18.72 7.14 14.47
CA GLU A 1 -19.11 6.97 13.05
C GLU A 1 -18.61 8.18 12.28
N VAL A 2 -17.46 8.07 11.63
CA VAL A 2 -17.04 9.06 10.63
C VAL A 2 -16.65 8.23 9.43
N GLY A 3 -17.49 8.26 8.39
CA GLY A 3 -17.19 7.59 7.12
C GLY A 3 -15.96 8.21 6.45
N PRO A 4 -15.29 7.48 5.54
CA PRO A 4 -14.21 8.06 4.75
C PRO A 4 -14.75 9.31 4.01
N PRO A 5 -13.98 10.41 3.97
CA PRO A 5 -14.44 11.65 3.35
C PRO A 5 -14.77 11.40 1.87
N GLU A 6 -15.95 11.84 1.45
CA GLU A 6 -16.36 11.85 0.05
C GLU A 6 -15.44 12.81 -0.71
N VAL A 7 -14.47 12.26 -1.44
CA VAL A 7 -13.63 13.04 -2.36
C VAL A 7 -14.52 13.44 -3.54
N ARG A 8 -14.85 14.73 -3.64
CA ARG A 8 -15.62 15.26 -4.77
C ARG A 8 -14.69 15.30 -5.99
N GLU A 9 -15.20 15.00 -7.18
CA GLU A 9 -14.40 14.90 -8.42
C GLU A 9 -13.61 16.18 -8.77
N ASN A 10 -13.96 17.31 -8.17
CA ASN A 10 -13.31 18.60 -8.36
C ASN A 10 -12.10 18.86 -7.43
N ASP A 11 -11.82 17.97 -6.48
CA ASP A 11 -10.72 18.14 -5.50
C ASP A 11 -9.40 17.49 -5.94
N ILE A 12 -9.38 16.85 -7.13
CA ILE A 12 -8.14 16.28 -7.67
C ILE A 12 -7.37 17.42 -8.35
N PRO A 13 -6.19 17.82 -7.84
CA PRO A 13 -5.42 18.89 -8.47
C PRO A 13 -5.03 18.49 -9.90
N GLU A 14 -5.16 19.42 -10.84
CA GLU A 14 -4.82 19.25 -12.27
C GLU A 14 -3.39 18.76 -12.52
N LYS A 15 -2.52 18.87 -11.50
CA LYS A 15 -1.13 18.41 -11.52
C LYS A 15 -0.95 16.96 -11.09
N ASN A 16 -2.03 16.19 -10.90
CA ASN A 16 -1.91 14.77 -10.62
C ASN A 16 -1.53 14.04 -11.92
N PRO A 17 -0.36 13.36 -11.99
CA PRO A 17 0.11 12.69 -13.21
C PRO A 17 -0.80 11.54 -13.70
N TYR A 18 -1.81 11.18 -12.90
CA TYR A 18 -2.82 10.18 -13.24
C TYR A 18 -4.20 10.77 -13.54
N TYR A 19 -4.36 12.10 -13.50
CA TYR A 19 -5.62 12.77 -13.86
C TYR A 19 -5.79 12.80 -15.38
N VAL A 20 -6.82 12.11 -15.87
CA VAL A 20 -7.23 12.16 -17.27
C VAL A 20 -8.40 13.14 -17.39
N PRO A 21 -8.25 14.25 -18.16
CA PRO A 21 -9.31 15.22 -18.37
C PRO A 21 -10.58 14.56 -18.94
N PRO A 22 -11.79 14.98 -18.53
CA PRO A 22 -13.06 14.34 -18.93
C PRO A 22 -13.23 14.25 -20.45
N GLU A 23 -12.81 15.29 -21.17
CA GLU A 23 -12.86 15.40 -22.63
C GLU A 23 -12.05 14.32 -23.36
N GLN A 24 -11.03 13.76 -22.69
CA GLN A 24 -10.16 12.70 -23.23
C GLN A 24 -10.61 11.29 -22.80
N ARG A 25 -11.52 11.17 -21.82
CA ARG A 25 -12.01 9.87 -21.33
C ARG A 25 -12.91 9.17 -22.33
N GLU A 26 -13.60 9.93 -23.19
CA GLU A 26 -14.51 9.39 -24.23
C GLU A 26 -13.76 8.86 -25.46
N GLN A 27 -12.56 9.36 -25.74
CA GLN A 27 -11.71 8.91 -26.86
C GLN A 27 -10.77 7.77 -26.48
N MET A 28 -10.64 7.48 -25.18
CA MET A 28 -9.71 6.48 -24.67
C MET A 28 -10.37 5.10 -24.67
N ASP A 29 -9.85 4.17 -25.47
CA ASP A 29 -10.24 2.76 -25.36
C ASP A 29 -9.66 2.17 -24.07
N TRP A 30 -10.45 2.27 -23.01
CA TRP A 30 -10.10 1.79 -21.67
C TRP A 30 -9.76 0.30 -21.62
N ARG A 31 -10.18 -0.51 -22.61
CA ARG A 31 -9.74 -1.91 -22.71
C ARG A 31 -8.27 -2.00 -23.12
N ALA A 32 -7.86 -1.26 -24.15
CA ALA A 32 -6.48 -1.25 -24.63
C ALA A 32 -5.50 -0.74 -23.55
N LEU A 33 -5.89 0.29 -22.79
CA LEU A 33 -5.06 0.80 -21.68
C LEU A 33 -4.92 -0.22 -20.55
N LYS A 34 -6.01 -0.91 -20.18
CA LYS A 34 -5.97 -1.97 -19.15
C LYS A 34 -5.11 -3.14 -19.58
N GLU A 35 -5.16 -3.51 -20.86
CA GLU A 35 -4.39 -4.62 -21.42
C GLU A 35 -2.89 -4.27 -21.49
N ALA A 36 -2.56 -3.04 -21.90
CA ALA A 36 -1.19 -2.51 -21.87
C ALA A 36 -0.59 -2.46 -20.45
N LEU A 37 -1.40 -2.15 -19.43
CA LEU A 37 -0.97 -2.14 -18.03
C LEU A 37 -0.91 -3.56 -17.42
N LYS A 38 -1.76 -4.49 -17.87
CA LYS A 38 -1.70 -5.91 -17.49
C LYS A 38 -0.46 -6.61 -18.06
N GLY A 39 0.09 -6.12 -19.16
CA GLY A 39 1.24 -6.68 -19.87
C GLY A 39 2.62 -6.41 -19.25
N ARG A 40 2.74 -5.96 -17.99
CA ARG A 40 4.04 -5.92 -17.26
C ARG A 40 4.50 -7.32 -16.83
N ASP A 41 4.40 -8.29 -17.72
CA ASP A 41 5.16 -9.53 -17.64
C ASP A 41 6.35 -9.36 -18.58
N HIS A 42 7.57 -9.33 -18.02
CA HIS A 42 8.81 -9.00 -18.74
C HIS A 42 9.17 -9.98 -19.87
N HIS A 43 8.34 -10.98 -20.16
CA HIS A 43 8.58 -12.06 -21.10
C HIS A 43 7.96 -11.93 -22.50
N ASN A 44 7.19 -10.87 -22.80
CA ASN A 44 6.52 -10.73 -24.10
C ASN A 44 7.01 -9.57 -24.97
N ARG A 45 8.27 -9.15 -24.78
CA ARG A 45 8.87 -8.00 -25.49
C ARG A 45 9.12 -8.22 -26.99
N GLU A 46 8.97 -9.43 -27.51
CA GLU A 46 9.30 -9.78 -28.91
C GLU A 46 8.10 -10.08 -29.81
N GLN A 47 6.85 -9.94 -29.34
CA GLN A 47 5.66 -10.35 -30.12
C GLN A 47 4.56 -9.29 -30.28
N LEU A 48 4.86 -7.99 -30.17
CA LEU A 48 3.93 -6.96 -30.62
C LEU A 48 4.35 -6.43 -32.00
N PRO A 49 3.49 -6.51 -33.03
CA PRO A 49 3.77 -5.93 -34.32
C PRO A 49 3.91 -4.41 -34.18
N LEU A 50 5.02 -3.87 -34.71
CA LEU A 50 5.40 -2.45 -34.66
C LEU A 50 4.33 -1.47 -35.21
N SER A 51 3.28 -1.98 -35.87
CA SER A 51 2.15 -1.20 -36.39
C SER A 51 1.25 -0.61 -35.30
N GLU A 52 1.13 -1.25 -34.13
CA GLU A 52 0.31 -0.75 -33.01
C GLU A 52 1.08 0.24 -32.10
N TRP A 53 2.38 0.41 -32.35
CA TRP A 53 3.26 1.29 -31.57
C TRP A 53 3.35 2.73 -32.08
N ASN A 54 2.81 3.03 -33.26
CA ASN A 54 2.90 4.38 -33.84
C ASN A 54 1.85 5.36 -33.30
N GLY A 55 0.81 4.89 -32.59
CA GLY A 55 -0.17 5.76 -31.91
C GLY A 55 0.21 6.16 -30.48
N VAL A 56 1.11 5.40 -29.83
CA VAL A 56 1.46 5.55 -28.40
C VAL A 56 2.85 6.18 -28.21
N LYS A 57 3.56 6.44 -29.31
CA LYS A 57 4.96 6.89 -29.30
C LYS A 57 5.22 8.30 -28.77
N PRO A 58 4.31 9.30 -28.82
CA PRO A 58 4.67 10.62 -28.31
C PRO A 58 4.78 10.67 -26.78
N TRP A 59 4.14 9.75 -26.03
CA TRP A 59 4.01 9.88 -24.57
C TRP A 59 5.01 9.03 -23.81
N ILE A 60 5.53 7.96 -24.43
CA ILE A 60 6.50 7.05 -23.80
C ILE A 60 7.94 7.57 -23.94
N GLN A 61 8.19 8.47 -24.89
CA GLN A 61 9.52 9.03 -25.14
C GLN A 61 9.86 10.24 -24.24
N GLU A 62 8.86 10.92 -23.65
CA GLU A 62 9.10 12.01 -22.69
C GLU A 62 9.18 11.54 -21.23
N VAL A 63 8.78 10.30 -20.90
CA VAL A 63 8.84 9.76 -19.53
C VAL A 63 10.11 8.95 -19.25
N THR A 64 11.04 8.85 -20.21
CA THR A 64 12.29 8.08 -20.06
C THR A 64 13.53 8.90 -19.70
N VAL A 65 13.38 10.17 -19.32
CA VAL A 65 14.48 10.95 -18.73
C VAL A 65 14.02 11.72 -17.50
N LEU A 66 13.54 11.01 -16.48
CA LEU A 66 13.76 11.49 -15.12
C LEU A 66 15.11 10.93 -14.68
N PRO A 67 16.11 11.79 -14.37
CA PRO A 67 17.35 11.31 -13.80
C PRO A 67 17.00 10.51 -12.55
N THR A 68 17.44 9.25 -12.51
CA THR A 68 17.37 8.43 -11.31
C THR A 68 18.26 9.10 -10.29
N ARG A 69 17.67 9.98 -9.46
CA ARG A 69 18.40 10.60 -8.37
C ARG A 69 19.01 9.47 -7.55
N THR A 70 20.32 9.49 -7.41
CA THR A 70 21.01 8.46 -6.65
C THR A 70 20.51 8.49 -5.21
N ALA A 71 20.66 7.38 -4.47
CA ALA A 71 20.26 7.35 -3.06
C ALA A 71 20.95 8.46 -2.23
N GLU A 72 22.11 8.95 -2.68
CA GLU A 72 22.81 10.10 -2.09
C GLU A 72 22.12 11.43 -2.41
N GLU A 73 21.71 11.67 -3.66
CA GLU A 73 20.97 12.89 -4.03
C GLU A 73 19.62 12.99 -3.30
N ASN A 74 18.91 11.87 -3.15
CA ASN A 74 17.68 11.83 -2.35
C ASN A 74 17.95 12.10 -0.87
N ARG A 75 19.09 11.64 -0.34
CA ARG A 75 19.47 11.89 1.06
C ARG A 75 19.84 13.36 1.28
N GLU A 76 20.57 13.97 0.35
CA GLU A 76 20.89 15.40 0.39
C GLU A 76 19.65 16.28 0.24
N GLU A 77 18.70 15.88 -0.61
CA GLU A 77 17.44 16.62 -0.77
C GLU A 77 16.52 16.47 0.44
N LEU A 78 16.49 15.28 1.08
CA LEU A 78 15.79 15.08 2.34
C LEU A 78 16.42 15.93 3.44
N GLU A 79 17.75 15.96 3.56
CA GLU A 79 18.45 16.82 4.51
C GLU A 79 18.20 18.31 4.24
N ARG A 80 18.13 18.73 2.97
CA ARG A 80 17.79 20.12 2.60
C ARG A 80 16.36 20.48 2.99
N LEU A 81 15.40 19.57 2.75
CA LEU A 81 14.00 19.76 3.12
C LEU A 81 13.83 19.81 4.64
N THR A 82 14.46 18.90 5.38
CA THR A 82 14.43 18.91 6.86
C THR A 82 15.05 20.19 7.42
N ARG A 83 16.18 20.66 6.87
CA ARG A 83 16.76 21.96 7.25
C ARG A 83 15.85 23.13 6.93
N SER A 84 15.05 23.07 5.87
CA SER A 84 14.07 24.13 5.54
C SER A 84 12.81 24.09 6.41
N GLU A 85 12.35 22.91 6.81
CA GLU A 85 11.26 22.76 7.79
C GLU A 85 11.68 23.24 9.17
N ASP A 86 12.92 22.93 9.61
CA ASP A 86 13.46 23.45 10.87
C ASP A 86 13.58 24.98 10.86
N LEU A 87 13.92 25.59 9.72
CA LEU A 87 13.94 27.06 9.56
C LEU A 87 12.53 27.66 9.57
N LEU A 88 11.53 27.00 8.98
CA LEU A 88 10.12 27.43 9.04
C LEU A 88 9.57 27.34 10.47
N ILE A 89 9.88 26.26 11.20
CA ILE A 89 9.49 26.10 12.61
C ILE A 89 10.19 27.16 13.48
N GLN A 90 11.45 27.49 13.20
CA GLN A 90 12.16 28.58 13.89
C GLN A 90 11.56 29.95 13.57
N GLN A 91 11.11 30.18 12.33
CA GLN A 91 10.48 31.45 11.93
C GLN A 91 9.10 31.62 12.55
N GLU A 92 8.27 30.56 12.60
CA GLU A 92 6.97 30.56 13.27
C GLU A 92 7.14 30.71 14.79
N ALA A 93 8.17 30.09 15.38
CA ALA A 93 8.53 30.30 16.78
C ALA A 93 9.03 31.73 17.05
N LEU A 94 9.72 32.37 16.09
CA LEU A 94 10.13 33.76 16.21
C LEU A 94 8.92 34.70 16.10
N GLU A 95 7.99 34.43 15.19
CA GLU A 95 6.76 35.20 14.96
C GLU A 95 5.79 35.09 16.16
N ALA A 96 5.78 33.95 16.84
CA ALA A 96 5.07 33.77 18.11
C ALA A 96 5.71 34.54 19.29
N VAL A 97 7.00 34.88 19.20
CA VAL A 97 7.73 35.69 20.20
C VAL A 97 7.77 37.18 19.83
N SER A 98 7.59 37.52 18.55
CA SER A 98 7.60 38.89 18.01
C SER A 98 6.23 39.40 17.54
N GLY A 99 5.14 38.68 17.83
CA GLY A 99 3.79 39.16 17.54
C GLY A 99 3.59 40.54 18.16
N PRO A 100 3.13 41.56 17.40
CA PRO A 100 2.91 42.89 17.95
C PRO A 100 1.86 42.78 19.04
N ALA A 101 2.21 43.25 20.23
CA ALA A 101 1.27 43.45 21.32
C ALA A 101 0.32 44.60 20.95
N GLU A 102 -0.56 44.38 19.97
CA GLU A 102 -1.77 45.18 19.81
C GLU A 102 -2.78 44.72 20.86
N LEU A 103 -2.57 45.19 22.09
CA LEU A 103 -3.59 45.12 23.13
C LEU A 103 -3.56 46.42 23.94
N GLY A 104 -4.38 47.39 23.48
CA GLY A 104 -5.08 48.29 24.38
C GLY A 104 -4.47 49.67 24.65
N ASP A 105 -4.14 50.44 23.62
CA ASP A 105 -3.79 51.87 23.74
C ASP A 105 -4.79 52.78 22.98
N ASP A 106 -6.08 52.42 23.01
CA ASP A 106 -7.17 53.23 22.44
C ASP A 106 -8.31 53.45 23.45
N LEU A 107 -7.92 53.73 24.71
CA LEU A 107 -8.75 54.56 25.58
C LEU A 107 -8.54 56.00 25.12
N GLY A 108 -9.45 56.47 24.26
CA GLY A 108 -9.55 57.88 23.88
C GLY A 108 -9.62 58.77 25.12
N LEU A 109 -8.47 59.36 25.46
CA LEU A 109 -8.36 60.54 26.29
C LEU A 109 -8.08 61.71 25.34
N ASP A 110 -9.14 62.18 24.71
CA ASP A 110 -9.17 63.48 24.06
C ASP A 110 -9.12 64.58 25.12
N ALA A 111 -7.90 64.88 25.55
CA ALA A 111 -7.59 66.18 26.13
C ALA A 111 -7.85 67.27 25.05
N SER A 112 -9.06 67.81 25.04
CA SER A 112 -9.34 69.11 24.42
C SER A 112 -10.19 69.95 25.38
N GLY A 113 -9.71 71.18 25.60
CA GLY A 113 -10.08 71.99 26.74
C GLY A 113 -11.54 72.44 26.77
N SER A 114 -12.04 72.54 27.98
CA SER A 114 -13.13 73.45 28.32
C SER A 114 -12.76 74.12 29.64
N GLU A 115 -12.56 75.42 29.55
CA GLU A 115 -12.53 76.35 30.68
C GLU A 115 -13.78 76.15 31.53
N GLU A 116 -13.63 75.60 32.74
CA GLU A 116 -14.49 75.98 33.86
C GLU A 116 -13.81 75.61 35.17
N ALA A 117 -13.48 76.66 35.93
CA ALA A 117 -12.83 76.56 37.21
C ALA A 117 -13.76 75.95 38.28
N PRO A 118 -13.24 75.05 39.13
CA PRO A 118 -13.63 75.02 40.53
C PRO A 118 -12.59 75.79 41.34
N GLN A 119 -13.12 76.70 42.15
CA GLN A 119 -12.39 77.60 43.04
C GLN A 119 -11.43 76.85 43.97
N PRO A 120 -10.21 77.38 44.22
CA PRO A 120 -9.38 76.90 45.30
C PRO A 120 -10.02 77.34 46.62
N TRP A 121 -10.47 76.38 47.44
CA TRP A 121 -10.87 76.65 48.81
C TRP A 121 -9.60 76.97 49.61
N ALA A 122 -9.12 78.20 49.46
CA ALA A 122 -8.14 78.80 50.34
C ALA A 122 -8.80 79.02 51.71
N HIS A 123 -8.94 77.94 52.46
CA HIS A 123 -9.25 78.00 53.88
C HIS A 123 -8.02 78.50 54.63
N ALA A 124 -8.28 79.50 55.46
CA ALA A 124 -7.31 80.16 56.30
C ALA A 124 -6.51 79.16 57.15
N ALA A 125 -5.20 79.16 56.99
CA ALA A 125 -4.25 78.56 57.93
C ALA A 125 -4.20 79.41 59.21
N THR A 126 -5.23 79.28 60.03
CA THR A 126 -5.21 79.67 61.45
C THR A 126 -4.72 78.47 62.27
N GLY A 127 -3.44 78.49 62.63
CA GLY A 127 -2.86 77.83 63.81
C GLY A 127 -3.26 76.38 64.10
N GLN A 128 -2.67 75.42 63.40
CA GLN A 128 -2.54 74.02 63.83
C GLN A 128 -1.41 73.37 62.99
N LYS A 129 -0.15 73.68 63.32
CA LYS A 129 1.02 73.16 62.60
C LYS A 129 1.56 71.84 63.16
N ASP A 130 1.10 71.41 64.32
CA ASP A 130 1.62 70.19 64.97
C ASP A 130 0.66 68.98 64.91
N GLU A 131 -0.59 69.15 64.41
CA GLU A 131 -1.56 68.05 64.27
C GLU A 131 -1.77 67.58 62.81
N ALA A 132 -1.41 68.39 61.80
CA ALA A 132 -1.56 68.02 60.39
C ALA A 132 -0.42 67.13 59.85
N GLU A 133 0.78 67.23 60.42
CA GLU A 133 1.92 66.37 60.04
C GLU A 133 1.69 64.91 60.43
N GLY A 134 0.91 64.63 61.48
CA GLY A 134 0.53 63.27 61.87
C GLY A 134 -0.54 62.63 60.97
N GLN A 135 -1.42 63.44 60.35
CA GLN A 135 -2.48 62.93 59.46
C GLN A 135 -1.96 62.65 58.04
N GLU A 136 -1.03 63.45 57.51
CA GLU A 136 -0.37 63.16 56.23
C GLU A 136 0.48 61.89 56.30
N GLU A 137 1.13 61.62 57.44
CA GLU A 137 1.88 60.38 57.65
C GLU A 137 0.97 59.14 57.73
N ASP A 138 -0.19 59.26 58.38
CA ASP A 138 -1.18 58.18 58.48
C ASP A 138 -1.84 57.86 57.13
N GLU A 139 -2.20 58.86 56.32
CA GLU A 139 -2.77 58.67 54.97
C GLU A 139 -1.74 58.06 53.99
N VAL A 140 -0.47 58.47 54.09
CA VAL A 140 0.63 57.88 53.29
C VAL A 140 0.96 56.45 53.75
N ALA A 141 0.78 56.12 55.02
CA ALA A 141 0.92 54.74 55.52
C ALA A 141 -0.23 53.84 55.04
N GLU A 142 -1.45 54.34 55.03
CA GLU A 142 -2.63 53.61 54.56
C GLU A 142 -2.56 53.31 53.06
N THR A 143 -2.19 54.29 52.24
CA THR A 143 -2.01 54.08 50.78
C THR A 143 -0.92 53.05 50.46
N LYS A 144 0.22 53.08 51.17
CA LYS A 144 1.28 52.07 51.05
C LYS A 144 0.81 50.68 51.46
N TYR A 145 -0.06 50.57 52.47
CA TYR A 145 -0.63 49.31 52.90
C TYR A 145 -1.55 48.71 51.80
N TRP A 146 -2.43 49.53 51.22
CA TRP A 146 -3.31 49.10 50.12
C TRP A 146 -2.52 48.68 48.88
N ASP A 147 -1.46 49.41 48.52
CA ASP A 147 -0.56 49.05 47.41
C ASP A 147 0.13 47.69 47.64
N GLN A 148 0.55 47.40 48.87
CA GLN A 148 1.14 46.10 49.22
C GLN A 148 0.10 44.97 49.14
N GLU A 149 -1.13 45.21 49.58
CA GLU A 149 -2.19 44.20 49.53
C GLU A 149 -2.61 43.89 48.08
N ILE A 150 -2.69 44.91 47.21
CA ILE A 150 -2.97 44.74 45.78
C ILE A 150 -1.86 43.92 45.12
N ARG A 151 -0.58 44.27 45.36
CA ARG A 151 0.55 43.51 44.81
C ARG A 151 0.52 42.05 45.24
N ARG A 152 0.23 41.78 46.52
CA ARG A 152 0.13 40.42 47.06
C ARG A 152 -1.02 39.62 46.42
N LYS A 153 -2.19 40.22 46.20
CA LYS A 153 -3.32 39.56 45.52
C LYS A 153 -2.99 39.27 44.05
N VAL A 154 -2.38 40.21 43.34
CA VAL A 154 -1.96 40.02 41.94
C VAL A 154 -0.91 38.91 41.82
N GLU A 155 0.07 38.86 42.72
CA GLU A 155 1.05 37.76 42.76
C GLU A 155 0.40 36.41 43.04
N GLN A 156 -0.55 36.35 43.98
CA GLN A 156 -1.29 35.13 44.28
C GLN A 156 -2.12 34.63 43.08
N GLU A 157 -2.79 35.54 42.36
CA GLU A 157 -3.53 35.19 41.14
C GLU A 157 -2.60 34.71 40.02
N ARG A 158 -1.43 35.34 39.85
CA ARG A 158 -0.41 34.92 38.88
C ARG A 158 0.14 33.53 39.20
N GLU A 159 0.45 33.25 40.46
CA GLU A 159 0.91 31.93 40.90
C GLU A 159 -0.16 30.85 40.70
N SER A 160 -1.42 31.18 41.03
CA SER A 160 -2.57 30.30 40.79
C SER A 160 -2.75 30.00 39.30
N ALA A 161 -2.75 31.04 38.46
CA ALA A 161 -2.87 30.91 37.01
C ALA A 161 -1.73 30.07 36.41
N LYS A 162 -0.50 30.28 36.88
CA LYS A 162 0.67 29.47 36.47
C LYS A 162 0.51 28.00 36.87
N GLY A 163 0.03 27.72 38.09
CA GLY A 163 -0.26 26.36 38.53
C GLY A 163 -1.33 25.65 37.68
N TRP A 164 -2.37 26.37 37.28
CA TRP A 164 -3.38 25.88 36.34
C TRP A 164 -2.79 25.58 34.96
N GLN A 165 -1.97 26.48 34.42
CA GLN A 165 -1.29 26.29 33.13
C GLN A 165 -0.35 25.08 33.15
N ASP A 166 0.45 24.90 34.20
CA ASP A 166 1.37 23.75 34.32
C ASP A 166 0.61 22.43 34.44
N THR A 167 -0.51 22.42 35.17
CA THR A 167 -1.40 21.26 35.30
C THR A 167 -2.05 20.91 33.96
N GLU A 168 -2.59 21.90 33.26
CA GLU A 168 -3.25 21.69 31.96
C GLU A 168 -2.23 21.27 30.90
N ARG A 169 -1.03 21.87 30.89
CA ARG A 169 0.05 21.45 29.98
C ARG A 169 0.45 19.99 30.21
N THR A 170 0.52 19.56 31.46
CA THR A 170 0.83 18.17 31.82
C THR A 170 -0.29 17.22 31.36
N ARG A 171 -1.55 17.61 31.56
CA ARG A 171 -2.72 16.87 31.09
C ARG A 171 -2.74 16.74 29.56
N LEU A 172 -2.56 17.84 28.84
CA LEU A 172 -2.51 17.87 27.38
C LEU A 172 -1.38 16.99 26.85
N ARG A 173 -0.18 17.07 27.45
CA ARG A 173 0.95 16.19 27.08
C ARG A 173 0.60 14.71 27.24
N LYS A 174 -0.03 14.32 28.35
CA LYS A 174 -0.48 12.95 28.56
C LYS A 174 -1.48 12.49 27.50
N MET A 175 -2.47 13.32 27.16
CA MET A 175 -3.44 12.98 26.11
C MET A 175 -2.79 12.87 24.73
N LEU A 176 -1.81 13.71 24.42
CA LEU A 176 -1.04 13.64 23.18
C LEU A 176 -0.22 12.35 23.10
N ASP A 177 0.45 11.97 24.20
CA ASP A 177 1.22 10.72 24.28
C ASP A 177 0.31 9.49 24.13
N GLU A 178 -0.82 9.46 24.83
CA GLU A 178 -1.83 8.39 24.71
C GLU A 178 -2.39 8.29 23.28
N SER A 179 -2.71 9.43 22.67
CA SER A 179 -3.20 9.50 21.28
C SER A 179 -2.13 9.01 20.31
N ARG A 180 -0.88 9.44 20.47
CA ARG A 180 0.25 8.99 19.63
C ARG A 180 0.42 7.48 19.71
N MET A 181 0.43 6.91 20.92
CA MET A 181 0.54 5.47 21.10
C MET A 181 -0.63 4.71 20.49
N PHE A 182 -1.85 5.23 20.61
CA PHE A 182 -3.03 4.65 19.97
C PHE A 182 -2.90 4.57 18.44
N PHE A 183 -2.47 5.66 17.79
CA PHE A 183 -2.30 5.67 16.33
C PHE A 183 -1.14 4.78 15.87
N LEU A 184 -0.03 4.74 16.61
CA LEU A 184 1.09 3.85 16.31
C LEU A 184 0.67 2.38 16.42
N GLU A 185 -0.05 2.02 17.48
CA GLU A 185 -0.55 0.65 17.67
C GLU A 185 -1.53 0.24 16.57
N LYS A 186 -2.48 1.13 16.23
CA LYS A 186 -3.40 0.91 15.12
C LYS A 186 -2.69 0.79 13.77
N GLY A 187 -1.62 1.56 13.57
CA GLY A 187 -0.75 1.47 12.40
C GLY A 187 -0.05 0.11 12.32
N ARG A 188 0.53 -0.35 13.43
CA ARG A 188 1.15 -1.69 13.54
C ARG A 188 0.17 -2.80 13.22
N GLN A 189 -1.02 -2.78 13.82
CA GLN A 189 -2.06 -3.78 13.57
C GLN A 189 -2.49 -3.84 12.10
N ARG A 190 -2.58 -2.69 11.42
CA ARG A 190 -2.85 -2.64 9.98
C ARG A 190 -1.71 -3.27 9.17
N GLN A 191 -0.46 -2.91 9.48
CA GLN A 191 0.70 -3.49 8.80
C GLN A 191 0.78 -5.01 9.00
N GLU A 192 0.53 -5.49 10.22
CA GLU A 192 0.48 -6.93 10.53
C GLU A 192 -0.64 -7.63 9.75
N ALA A 193 -1.84 -7.05 9.72
CA ALA A 193 -2.97 -7.60 8.97
C ALA A 193 -2.69 -7.65 7.45
N ASP A 194 -2.09 -6.61 6.88
CA ASP A 194 -1.74 -6.56 5.45
C ASP A 194 -0.60 -7.53 5.10
N ALA A 195 0.39 -7.67 5.99
CA ALA A 195 1.43 -8.68 5.86
C ALA A 195 0.85 -10.11 5.93
N GLN A 196 -0.10 -10.36 6.83
CA GLN A 196 -0.81 -11.65 6.93
C GLN A 196 -1.60 -11.96 5.67
N ARG A 197 -2.38 -11.01 5.14
CA ARG A 197 -3.12 -11.18 3.87
C ARG A 197 -2.19 -11.47 2.71
N THR A 198 -1.07 -10.78 2.65
CA THR A 198 -0.05 -11.00 1.62
C THR A 198 0.52 -12.40 1.74
N ARG A 199 0.91 -12.85 2.94
CA ARG A 199 1.35 -14.25 3.18
C ARG A 199 0.29 -15.28 2.79
N GLN A 200 -0.98 -15.05 3.13
CA GLN A 200 -2.08 -15.94 2.74
C GLN A 200 -2.22 -16.04 1.22
N LYS A 201 -2.17 -14.91 0.51
CA LYS A 201 -2.22 -14.89 -0.95
C LYS A 201 -1.04 -15.63 -1.57
N TRP A 202 0.18 -15.42 -1.07
CA TRP A 202 1.36 -16.16 -1.55
C TRP A 202 1.24 -17.66 -1.29
N MET A 203 0.70 -18.04 -0.13
CA MET A 203 0.45 -19.44 0.21
C MET A 203 -0.60 -20.05 -0.72
N GLU A 204 -1.70 -19.35 -0.99
CA GLU A 204 -2.75 -19.80 -1.93
C GLU A 204 -2.18 -20.06 -3.33
N VAL A 205 -1.41 -19.11 -3.86
CA VAL A 205 -0.74 -19.26 -5.17
C VAL A 205 0.21 -20.46 -5.16
N ALA A 206 1.05 -20.59 -4.14
CA ALA A 206 1.97 -21.72 -4.02
C ALA A 206 1.22 -23.06 -3.91
N THR A 207 0.12 -23.13 -3.15
CA THR A 207 -0.69 -24.35 -3.02
C THR A 207 -1.36 -24.73 -4.35
N ALA A 208 -1.86 -23.74 -5.10
CA ALA A 208 -2.43 -23.98 -6.42
C ALA A 208 -1.39 -24.50 -7.41
N ASP A 209 -0.16 -23.98 -7.36
CA ASP A 209 0.93 -24.44 -8.22
C ASP A 209 1.41 -25.84 -7.84
N VAL A 210 1.48 -26.17 -6.54
CA VAL A 210 1.74 -27.54 -6.07
C VAL A 210 0.65 -28.50 -6.57
N GLU A 211 -0.64 -28.12 -6.50
CA GLU A 211 -1.74 -28.95 -7.00
C GLU A 211 -1.64 -29.17 -8.52
N LYS A 212 -1.30 -28.13 -9.29
CA LYS A 212 -1.06 -28.26 -10.74
C LYS A 212 0.11 -29.20 -11.03
N LEU A 213 1.21 -29.09 -10.30
CA LEU A 213 2.36 -29.98 -10.44
C LEU A 213 2.03 -31.42 -10.07
N GLN A 214 1.24 -31.63 -9.02
CA GLN A 214 0.75 -32.94 -8.63
C GLN A 214 -0.14 -33.57 -9.72
N LYS A 215 -1.08 -32.80 -10.28
CA LYS A 215 -1.92 -33.24 -11.41
C LYS A 215 -1.07 -33.58 -12.65
N LEU A 216 -0.07 -32.76 -12.96
CA LEU A 216 0.85 -33.02 -14.08
C LEU A 216 1.69 -34.28 -13.84
N ALA A 217 2.15 -34.51 -12.61
CA ALA A 217 2.90 -35.70 -12.24
C ALA A 217 2.06 -36.96 -12.37
N LEU A 218 0.81 -36.95 -11.88
CA LEU A 218 -0.14 -38.05 -12.04
C LEU A 218 -0.41 -38.36 -13.52
N LYS A 219 -0.71 -37.33 -14.33
CA LYS A 219 -0.94 -37.49 -15.77
C LYS A 219 0.26 -38.12 -16.49
N LYS A 220 1.48 -37.72 -16.15
CA LYS A 220 2.71 -38.31 -16.73
C LYS A 220 2.88 -39.77 -16.35
N GLU A 221 2.47 -40.18 -15.15
CA GLU A 221 2.54 -41.58 -14.72
C GLU A 221 1.44 -42.43 -15.37
N GLU A 222 0.22 -41.89 -15.53
CA GLU A 222 -0.85 -42.50 -16.33
C GLU A 222 -0.40 -42.73 -17.77
N ASP A 223 0.18 -41.72 -18.42
CA ASP A 223 0.71 -41.83 -19.79
C ASP A 223 1.79 -42.91 -19.90
N ARG A 224 2.63 -43.08 -18.87
CA ARG A 224 3.64 -44.15 -18.83
C ARG A 224 3.01 -45.52 -18.65
N ASN A 225 2.00 -45.65 -17.80
CA ASN A 225 1.30 -46.92 -17.59
C ASN A 225 0.54 -47.35 -18.86
N MET A 226 -0.15 -46.43 -19.52
CA MET A 226 -0.78 -46.68 -20.83
C MET A 226 0.24 -47.13 -21.88
N LYS A 227 1.42 -46.49 -21.94
CA LYS A 227 2.50 -46.93 -22.85
C LYS A 227 3.01 -48.33 -22.52
N ARG A 228 3.20 -48.64 -21.24
CA ARG A 228 3.61 -49.98 -20.79
C ARG A 228 2.57 -51.03 -21.15
N GLU A 229 1.29 -50.73 -20.94
CA GLU A 229 0.18 -51.62 -21.28
C GLU A 229 0.07 -51.83 -22.80
N ASN A 230 0.18 -50.77 -23.60
CA ASN A 230 0.17 -50.88 -25.06
C ASN A 230 1.32 -51.77 -25.58
N ILE A 231 2.54 -51.60 -25.04
CA ILE A 231 3.68 -52.46 -25.40
C ILE A 231 3.39 -53.92 -25.01
N ARG A 232 2.79 -54.15 -23.85
CA ARG A 232 2.41 -55.50 -23.41
C ARG A 232 1.39 -56.13 -24.35
N LEU A 233 0.33 -55.41 -24.70
CA LEU A 233 -0.70 -55.88 -25.62
C LEU A 233 -0.13 -56.17 -27.02
N GLU A 234 0.75 -55.31 -27.53
CA GLU A 234 1.42 -55.51 -28.81
C GLU A 234 2.31 -56.77 -28.80
N MET A 235 3.02 -57.02 -27.70
CA MET A 235 3.82 -58.25 -27.52
C MET A 235 2.94 -59.50 -27.43
N GLU A 236 1.84 -59.45 -26.68
CA GLU A 236 0.85 -60.54 -26.57
C GLU A 236 0.20 -60.83 -27.94
N GLU A 237 -0.13 -59.80 -28.71
CA GLU A 237 -0.67 -59.93 -30.08
C GLU A 237 0.34 -60.56 -31.03
N LYS A 238 1.60 -60.10 -31.02
CA LYS A 238 2.68 -60.71 -31.82
C LYS A 238 2.91 -62.17 -31.44
N GLU A 239 2.84 -62.51 -30.15
CA GLU A 239 2.92 -63.90 -29.71
C GLU A 239 1.74 -64.73 -30.21
N ARG A 240 0.53 -64.18 -30.16
CA ARG A 240 -0.67 -64.84 -30.67
C ARG A 240 -0.57 -65.10 -32.17
N GLN A 241 -0.18 -64.11 -32.97
CA GLN A 241 0.03 -64.25 -34.41
C GLN A 241 1.06 -65.36 -34.71
N LYS A 242 2.20 -65.40 -33.99
CA LYS A 242 3.19 -66.47 -34.14
C LYS A 242 2.65 -67.85 -33.79
N ARG A 243 1.73 -67.97 -32.83
CA ARG A 243 1.07 -69.24 -32.49
C ARG A 243 0.09 -69.67 -33.59
N GLU A 244 -0.70 -68.73 -34.11
CA GLU A 244 -1.63 -68.97 -35.22
C GLU A 244 -0.87 -69.37 -36.51
N GLU A 245 0.20 -68.67 -36.88
CA GLU A 245 1.07 -69.02 -38.01
C GLU A 245 1.65 -70.44 -37.87
N LYS A 246 2.13 -70.81 -36.66
CA LYS A 246 2.64 -72.16 -36.39
C LYS A 246 1.55 -73.22 -36.50
N LEU A 247 0.34 -72.94 -36.05
CA LEU A 247 -0.80 -73.86 -36.20
C LEU A 247 -1.16 -74.05 -37.67
N GLN A 248 -1.21 -72.97 -38.44
CA GLN A 248 -1.50 -73.03 -39.87
C GLN A 248 -0.42 -73.79 -40.65
N GLN A 249 0.87 -73.59 -40.32
CA GLN A 249 1.95 -74.41 -40.88
C GLN A 249 1.81 -75.90 -40.54
N LYS A 250 1.38 -76.24 -39.31
CA LYS A 250 1.11 -77.64 -38.93
C LYS A 250 -0.06 -78.23 -39.70
N GLU A 251 -1.15 -77.48 -39.88
CA GLU A 251 -2.30 -77.91 -40.70
C GLU A 251 -1.91 -78.14 -42.15
N ASP A 252 -1.16 -77.21 -42.75
CA ASP A 252 -0.66 -77.34 -44.12
C ASP A 252 0.28 -78.53 -44.28
N ASN A 253 1.13 -78.80 -43.29
CA ASN A 253 1.99 -79.99 -43.27
C ASN A 253 1.17 -81.28 -43.14
N ALA A 254 0.14 -81.30 -42.30
CA ALA A 254 -0.77 -82.43 -42.17
C ALA A 254 -1.55 -82.69 -43.48
N ARG A 255 -2.00 -81.63 -44.16
CA ARG A 255 -2.65 -81.71 -45.48
C ARG A 255 -1.70 -82.27 -46.55
N LYS A 256 -0.45 -81.80 -46.61
CA LYS A 256 0.56 -82.34 -47.54
C LYS A 256 0.89 -83.81 -47.27
N ASN A 257 0.98 -84.21 -46.00
CA ASN A 257 1.26 -85.60 -45.63
C ASN A 257 0.11 -86.54 -45.99
N THR A 258 -1.13 -86.15 -45.68
CA THR A 258 -2.32 -86.92 -46.09
C THR A 258 -2.45 -87.05 -47.61
N GLN A 259 -2.14 -86.00 -48.38
CA GLN A 259 -2.07 -86.10 -49.85
C GLN A 259 -0.98 -87.07 -50.34
N ARG A 260 0.20 -87.09 -49.72
CA ARG A 260 1.27 -88.05 -50.06
C ARG A 260 0.86 -89.49 -49.78
N MET A 261 0.24 -89.75 -48.61
CA MET A 261 -0.26 -91.08 -48.25
C MET A 261 -1.30 -91.59 -49.26
N ARG A 262 -2.24 -90.73 -49.69
CA ARG A 262 -3.22 -91.09 -50.73
C ARG A 262 -2.56 -91.47 -52.05
N ARG A 263 -1.56 -90.69 -52.51
CA ARG A 263 -0.82 -91.03 -53.73
C ARG A 263 -0.10 -92.37 -53.62
N MET A 264 0.51 -92.66 -52.46
CA MET A 264 1.17 -93.94 -52.23
C MET A 264 0.17 -95.10 -52.24
N GLN A 265 -1.01 -94.93 -51.63
CA GLN A 265 -2.11 -95.91 -51.68
C GLN A 265 -2.61 -96.12 -53.11
N ASP A 266 -2.83 -95.04 -53.87
CA ASP A 266 -3.22 -95.11 -55.28
C ASP A 266 -2.16 -95.86 -56.12
N ASP A 267 -0.87 -95.62 -55.87
CA ASP A 267 0.25 -96.30 -56.55
C ASP A 267 0.36 -97.79 -56.15
N GLU A 268 0.15 -98.11 -54.87
CA GLU A 268 0.10 -99.49 -54.36
C GLU A 268 -1.09 -100.25 -54.95
N GLU A 269 -2.29 -99.66 -54.95
CA GLU A 269 -3.49 -100.24 -55.55
C GLU A 269 -3.27 -100.51 -57.04
N ARG A 270 -2.68 -99.55 -57.77
CA ARG A 270 -2.29 -99.75 -59.19
C ARG A 270 -1.30 -100.91 -59.34
N SER A 271 -0.29 -101.00 -58.48
CA SER A 271 0.69 -102.08 -58.50
C SER A 271 0.06 -103.45 -58.22
N VAL A 272 -0.83 -103.55 -57.22
CA VAL A 272 -1.55 -104.79 -56.88
C VAL A 272 -2.49 -105.19 -58.01
N ARG A 273 -3.24 -104.25 -58.60
CA ARG A 273 -4.08 -104.52 -59.78
C ARG A 273 -3.25 -105.02 -60.96
N ALA A 274 -2.11 -104.38 -61.24
CA ALA A 274 -1.22 -104.80 -62.32
C ALA A 274 -0.66 -106.22 -62.08
N LYS A 275 -0.32 -106.57 -60.83
CA LYS A 275 0.13 -107.92 -60.46
C LYS A 275 -0.97 -108.98 -60.50
N SER A 276 -2.24 -108.60 -60.31
CA SER A 276 -3.39 -109.51 -60.39
C SER A 276 -3.82 -109.84 -61.84
N VAL A 277 -3.45 -108.98 -62.79
CA VAL A 277 -3.74 -109.16 -64.23
C VAL A 277 -2.64 -109.92 -64.98
N ALA A 278 -1.40 -109.92 -64.46
CA ALA A 278 -0.28 -110.69 -65.00
C ALA A 278 -0.30 -112.15 -64.51
#